data_AF-A0A5D0CZJ5-F1
#
_entry.id   AF-A0A5D0CZJ5-F1
#
_cell.length_a   1.000
_cell.length_b   1.000
_cell.length_c   1.000
_cell.angle_alpha   90.00
_cell.angle_beta   90.00
_cell.angle_gamma   90.00
#
_symmetry.space_group_name_H-M   'P 1'
#
loop_
_entity.id
_entity.type
_entity.pdbx_description
1 polymer ?
#
loop_
_entity_poly.entity_id
_entity_poly.type
_entity_poly.pdbx_seq_one_letter_code
_entity_poly.pdbx_strand_id
1 'polypeptide(L)'
;MFVIDDVDIQLAERLLLPEGEVFDSERRDIIRCMESKDIQACPGSGKTTTLLAKLSIIARRLPLKTNQGICVLTHTNVAVDEIRDKLEGKADILFQYPNHFGTIQSFVNKFLAIPRFIDKYGKRVARIDDDIYYEYIQRRSGRVDYGTRFWLEKNKVSLTDLRFSLYDFCITKKIDGPIIMKPESKTYPKLMAFKEEILNEGILCYDDAFSLAYEYLRKYPQIAKVISDRFAYVFLDEMQDTNKIQNDLLEQVFDRDQVIVQRIGDTNQSIFDSSLEAGWKVSDEYLPISASKRFSCEIAERVKTICLSPQELKGNPKMNQFHNA
;
A
#
# COMPACT_ATOMS: atom_id res chain seq x y z
N MET A 1 0.89 -3.16 27.06
CA MET A 1 0.96 -3.98 25.83
C MET A 1 0.89 -5.45 26.21
N PHE A 2 0.22 -6.33 25.44
CA PHE A 2 0.19 -7.76 25.78
C PHE A 2 1.37 -8.49 25.13
N VAL A 3 1.79 -9.60 25.73
CA VAL A 3 2.87 -10.46 25.23
C VAL A 3 2.23 -11.64 24.51
N ILE A 4 2.77 -11.99 23.34
CA ILE A 4 2.41 -13.20 22.60
C ILE A 4 3.28 -14.35 23.12
N ASP A 5 2.64 -15.34 23.73
CA ASP A 5 3.32 -16.51 24.29
C ASP A 5 3.31 -17.72 23.33
N ASP A 6 3.94 -18.81 23.76
CA ASP A 6 4.01 -20.03 22.95
C ASP A 6 2.65 -20.70 22.74
N VAL A 7 1.70 -20.49 23.65
CA VAL A 7 0.35 -21.05 23.53
C VAL A 7 -0.40 -20.34 22.41
N ASP A 8 -0.31 -19.01 22.36
CA ASP A 8 -0.85 -18.19 21.28
C ASP A 8 -0.29 -18.63 19.91
N ILE A 9 1.03 -18.86 19.82
CA ILE A 9 1.69 -19.31 18.58
C ILE A 9 1.23 -20.71 18.19
N GLN A 10 1.17 -21.66 19.13
CA GLN A 10 0.71 -23.03 18.83
C GLN A 10 -0.73 -23.06 18.31
N LEU A 11 -1.60 -22.18 18.81
CA LEU A 11 -2.96 -22.04 18.30
C LEU A 11 -2.98 -21.51 16.86
N ALA A 12 -2.11 -20.56 16.53
CA ALA A 12 -1.97 -20.05 15.18
C ALA A 12 -1.37 -21.09 14.21
N GLU A 13 -0.39 -21.88 14.68
CA GLU A 13 0.20 -23.00 13.91
C GLU A 13 -0.89 -24.02 13.54
N ARG A 14 -1.72 -24.44 14.49
CA ARG A 14 -2.83 -25.39 14.24
C ARG A 14 -3.89 -24.86 13.27
N LEU A 15 -4.06 -23.54 13.20
CA LEU A 15 -5.04 -22.91 12.32
C LEU A 15 -4.52 -22.77 10.88
N LEU A 16 -3.24 -22.41 10.72
CA LEU A 16 -2.71 -21.93 9.44
C LEU A 16 -1.72 -22.89 8.76
N LEU A 17 -1.14 -23.82 9.51
CA LEU A 17 -0.14 -24.76 9.00
C LEU A 17 -0.73 -26.17 8.90
N PRO A 18 -0.20 -27.02 8.00
CA PRO A 18 -0.51 -28.44 7.99
C PRO A 18 -0.21 -29.11 9.34
N GLU A 19 -0.92 -30.20 9.63
CA GLU A 19 -0.76 -30.93 10.88
C GLU A 19 0.70 -31.36 11.11
N GLY A 20 1.24 -31.00 12.28
CA GLY A 20 2.62 -31.30 12.68
C GLY A 20 3.69 -30.31 12.20
N GLU A 21 3.35 -29.30 11.37
CA GLU A 21 4.28 -28.23 11.01
C GLU A 21 4.24 -27.09 12.04
N VAL A 22 5.40 -26.44 12.23
CA VAL A 22 5.60 -25.33 13.17
C VAL A 22 6.34 -24.18 12.51
N PHE A 23 6.17 -22.97 13.05
CA PHE A 23 6.97 -21.82 12.63
C PHE A 23 8.42 -21.97 13.13
N ASP A 24 9.38 -21.60 12.29
CA ASP A 24 10.79 -21.49 12.70
C ASP A 24 11.04 -20.24 13.55
N SER A 25 12.26 -20.12 14.09
CA SER A 25 12.64 -19.06 15.01
C SER A 25 12.39 -17.67 14.43
N GLU A 26 12.84 -17.42 13.18
CA GLU A 26 12.66 -16.13 12.50
C GLU A 26 11.18 -15.72 12.43
N ARG A 27 10.29 -16.64 12.03
CA ARG A 27 8.84 -16.35 11.98
C ARG A 27 8.24 -16.17 13.37
N ARG A 28 8.68 -16.95 14.36
CA ARG A 28 8.22 -16.80 15.75
C ARG A 28 8.65 -15.45 16.32
N ASP A 29 9.85 -14.98 16.01
CA ASP A 29 10.35 -13.67 16.46
C ASP A 29 9.51 -12.53 15.86
N ILE A 30 9.15 -12.63 14.57
CA ILE A 30 8.24 -11.66 13.91
C ILE A 30 6.83 -11.70 14.53
N ILE A 31 6.29 -12.89 14.78
CA ILE A 31 4.97 -13.05 15.41
C ILE A 31 4.97 -12.42 16.80
N ARG A 32 6.04 -12.61 17.59
CA ARG A 32 6.18 -12.03 18.94
C ARG A 32 6.56 -10.55 18.95
N CYS A 33 7.15 -10.02 17.89
CA CYS A 33 7.63 -8.65 17.84
C CYS A 33 6.46 -7.67 17.97
N MET A 34 6.35 -6.93 19.07
CA MET A 34 5.28 -5.96 19.29
C MET A 34 5.78 -4.52 19.11
N GLU A 35 6.74 -4.31 18.22
CA GLU A 35 7.41 -3.03 17.97
C GLU A 35 7.35 -2.67 16.48
N SER A 36 7.56 -1.39 16.17
CA SER A 36 7.70 -0.92 14.79
C SER A 36 8.95 -1.53 14.16
N LYS A 37 8.79 -2.25 13.05
CA LYS A 37 9.88 -3.06 12.46
C LYS A 37 9.68 -3.30 10.97
N ASP A 38 10.79 -3.30 10.24
CA ASP A 38 10.79 -3.79 8.88
C ASP A 38 11.07 -5.29 8.87
N ILE A 39 10.41 -6.00 7.95
CA ILE A 39 10.49 -7.44 7.79
C ILE A 39 10.90 -7.73 6.35
N GLN A 40 12.16 -8.11 6.17
CA GLN A 40 12.71 -8.50 4.87
C GLN A 40 12.54 -10.00 4.70
N ALA A 41 11.63 -10.37 3.81
CA ALA A 41 11.35 -11.75 3.48
C ALA A 41 12.09 -12.17 2.21
N CYS A 42 12.35 -13.47 2.07
CA CYS A 42 12.81 -14.06 0.82
C CYS A 42 11.64 -14.64 -0.01
N PRO A 43 11.86 -15.03 -1.28
CA PRO A 43 10.79 -15.56 -2.11
C PRO A 43 10.26 -16.90 -1.62
N GLY A 44 8.92 -17.01 -1.59
CA GLY A 44 8.25 -18.22 -1.11
C GLY A 44 8.46 -18.48 0.39
N SER A 45 8.87 -17.48 1.17
CA SER A 45 9.01 -17.54 2.63
C SER A 45 7.67 -17.67 3.38
N GLY A 46 6.53 -17.44 2.74
CA GLY A 46 5.26 -17.45 3.46
C GLY A 46 5.09 -16.25 4.40
N LYS A 47 5.65 -15.10 4.00
CA LYS A 47 5.47 -13.80 4.68
C LYS A 47 4.00 -13.49 5.04
N THR A 48 3.08 -13.73 4.12
CA THR A 48 1.64 -13.58 4.33
C THR A 48 1.11 -14.53 5.41
N THR A 49 1.59 -15.78 5.45
CA THR A 49 1.21 -16.75 6.51
C THR A 49 1.71 -16.31 7.88
N THR A 50 2.91 -15.73 7.97
CA THR A 50 3.44 -15.16 9.22
C THR A 50 2.62 -13.96 9.69
N LEU A 51 2.26 -13.05 8.78
CA LEU A 51 1.36 -11.94 9.08
C LEU A 51 0.00 -12.43 9.56
N LEU A 52 -0.57 -13.43 8.88
CA LEU A 52 -1.84 -14.06 9.25
C LEU A 52 -1.81 -14.68 10.64
N ALA A 53 -0.74 -15.41 10.98
CA ALA A 53 -0.57 -16.01 12.30
C ALA A 53 -0.65 -14.94 13.39
N LYS A 54 0.10 -13.86 13.19
CA LYS A 54 0.08 -12.72 14.09
C LYS A 54 -1.29 -12.06 14.18
N LEU A 55 -1.91 -11.75 13.05
CA LEU A 55 -3.26 -11.15 13.02
C LEU A 55 -4.29 -12.04 13.72
N SER A 56 -4.21 -13.36 13.55
CA SER A 56 -5.12 -14.32 14.21
C SER A 56 -4.99 -14.30 15.74
N ILE A 57 -3.77 -14.05 16.25
CA ILE A 57 -3.50 -13.92 17.68
C ILE A 57 -4.02 -12.58 18.18
N ILE A 58 -3.72 -11.47 17.49
CA ILE A 58 -4.19 -10.14 17.88
C ILE A 58 -5.73 -10.07 17.82
N ALA A 59 -6.36 -10.67 16.81
CA ALA A 59 -7.81 -10.71 16.65
C ALA A 59 -8.53 -11.33 17.86
N ARG A 60 -7.92 -12.33 18.50
CA ARG A 60 -8.45 -12.95 19.74
C ARG A 60 -8.44 -11.99 20.94
N ARG A 61 -7.67 -10.90 20.87
CA ARG A 61 -7.57 -9.87 21.90
C ARG A 61 -8.41 -8.63 21.59
N LEU A 62 -9.15 -8.63 20.47
CA LEU A 62 -10.07 -7.54 20.13
C LEU A 62 -11.40 -7.64 20.91
N PRO A 63 -12.04 -6.50 21.24
CA PRO A 63 -11.55 -5.13 21.01
C PRO A 63 -10.39 -4.77 21.96
N LEU A 64 -9.48 -3.91 21.49
CA LEU A 64 -8.37 -3.43 22.33
C LEU A 64 -8.89 -2.51 23.45
N LYS A 65 -8.22 -2.54 24.61
CA LYS A 65 -8.58 -1.70 25.78
C LYS A 65 -8.60 -0.20 25.49
N THR A 66 -7.80 0.25 24.52
CA THR A 66 -7.68 1.65 24.11
C THR A 66 -8.73 2.07 23.07
N ASN A 67 -9.65 1.19 22.70
CA ASN A 67 -10.63 1.38 21.61
C ASN A 67 -9.98 1.68 20.23
N GLN A 68 -8.67 1.43 20.11
CA GLN A 68 -7.93 1.51 18.86
C GLN A 68 -8.15 0.24 18.03
N GLY A 69 -8.04 0.39 16.72
CA GLY A 69 -8.11 -0.71 15.76
C GLY A 69 -6.75 -1.21 15.27
N ILE A 70 -6.83 -2.11 14.31
CA ILE A 70 -5.72 -2.62 13.51
C ILE A 70 -5.92 -2.14 12.09
N CYS A 71 -4.85 -1.66 11.46
CA CYS A 71 -4.80 -1.31 10.05
C CYS A 71 -3.97 -2.37 9.32
N VAL A 72 -4.51 -2.99 8.27
CA VAL A 72 -3.78 -3.88 7.38
C VAL A 72 -3.94 -3.35 5.96
N LEU A 73 -2.81 -3.00 5.34
CA LEU A 73 -2.75 -2.45 3.98
C LEU A 73 -2.00 -3.40 3.05
N THR A 74 -2.60 -3.67 1.89
CA THR A 74 -2.00 -4.48 0.81
C THR A 74 -2.07 -3.73 -0.53
N HIS A 75 -1.49 -4.32 -1.58
CA HIS A 75 -1.58 -3.78 -2.95
C HIS A 75 -2.79 -4.26 -3.75
N THR A 76 -3.32 -5.45 -3.45
CA THR A 76 -4.38 -6.05 -4.25
C THR A 76 -5.56 -6.50 -3.40
N ASN A 77 -6.76 -6.41 -3.97
CA ASN A 77 -7.97 -6.97 -3.34
C ASN A 77 -7.87 -8.50 -3.20
N VAL A 78 -7.15 -9.18 -4.11
CA VAL A 78 -6.91 -10.64 -4.02
C VAL A 78 -6.16 -10.99 -2.74
N ALA A 79 -5.10 -10.23 -2.39
CA ALA A 79 -4.40 -10.44 -1.13
C ALA A 79 -5.30 -10.18 0.10
N VAL A 80 -6.20 -9.19 -0.01
CA VAL A 80 -7.19 -8.91 1.04
C VAL A 80 -8.18 -10.06 1.22
N ASP A 81 -8.70 -10.60 0.13
CA ASP A 81 -9.65 -11.71 0.14
C ASP A 81 -8.96 -13.00 0.61
N GLU A 82 -7.73 -13.28 0.16
CA GLU A 82 -6.94 -14.43 0.62
C GLU A 82 -6.71 -14.39 2.13
N ILE A 83 -6.40 -13.20 2.68
CA ILE A 83 -6.23 -13.05 4.12
C ILE A 83 -7.55 -13.25 4.87
N ARG A 84 -8.66 -12.72 4.33
CA ARG A 84 -9.99 -12.90 4.90
C ARG A 84 -10.37 -14.37 5.00
N ASP A 85 -10.21 -15.10 3.91
CA ASP A 85 -10.63 -16.50 3.80
C ASP A 85 -9.82 -17.40 4.75
N LYS A 86 -8.52 -17.13 4.91
CA LYS A 86 -7.63 -17.90 5.79
C LYS A 86 -7.86 -17.68 7.29
N LEU A 87 -8.58 -16.63 7.69
CA LEU A 87 -8.80 -16.28 9.11
C LEU A 87 -10.15 -16.77 9.68
N GLU A 88 -10.85 -17.66 8.98
CA GLU A 88 -12.12 -18.34 9.32
C GLU A 88 -12.83 -17.90 10.62
N GLY A 89 -14.05 -17.35 10.52
CA GLY A 89 -15.00 -17.14 11.63
C GLY A 89 -14.61 -16.10 12.69
N LYS A 90 -13.33 -15.78 12.83
CA LYS A 90 -12.79 -14.67 13.65
C LYS A 90 -12.24 -13.54 12.79
N ALA A 91 -12.14 -13.74 11.48
CA ALA A 91 -11.79 -12.70 10.51
C ALA A 91 -12.74 -11.49 10.60
N ASP A 92 -14.04 -11.72 10.78
CA ASP A 92 -15.07 -10.68 10.67
C ASP A 92 -14.83 -9.50 11.62
N ILE A 93 -14.29 -9.73 12.82
CA ILE A 93 -13.97 -8.65 13.76
C ILE A 93 -12.86 -7.73 13.24
N LEU A 94 -11.91 -8.24 12.44
CA LEU A 94 -10.84 -7.45 11.80
C LEU A 94 -11.36 -6.56 10.67
N PHE A 95 -12.51 -6.89 10.08
CA PHE A 95 -13.14 -6.07 9.03
C PHE A 95 -14.13 -5.04 9.60
N GLN A 96 -14.44 -5.12 10.90
CA GLN A 96 -15.35 -4.21 11.59
C GLN A 96 -14.61 -2.99 12.19
N TYR A 97 -15.37 -1.91 12.43
CA TYR A 97 -14.86 -0.77 13.20
C TYR A 97 -14.36 -1.23 14.59
N PRO A 98 -13.23 -0.71 15.11
CA PRO A 98 -12.43 0.43 14.62
C PRO A 98 -11.38 0.10 13.53
N ASN A 99 -11.24 -1.17 13.15
CA ASN A 99 -10.20 -1.66 12.25
C ASN A 99 -10.34 -1.14 10.80
N HIS A 100 -9.26 -1.27 10.05
CA HIS A 100 -9.25 -1.11 8.61
C HIS A 100 -8.45 -2.22 7.97
N PHE A 101 -9.08 -2.92 7.02
CA PHE A 101 -8.44 -3.95 6.23
C PHE A 101 -8.75 -3.65 4.77
N GLY A 102 -7.72 -3.43 3.94
CA GLY A 102 -7.94 -3.09 2.55
C GLY A 102 -6.65 -2.78 1.79
N THR A 103 -6.80 -2.27 0.57
CA THR A 103 -5.67 -1.78 -0.21
C THR A 103 -5.24 -0.39 0.25
N ILE A 104 -4.00 0.00 -0.06
CA ILE A 104 -3.51 1.38 0.12
C ILE A 104 -4.47 2.38 -0.55
N GLN A 105 -4.95 2.08 -1.76
CA GLN A 105 -5.92 2.94 -2.45
C GLN A 105 -7.22 3.11 -1.65
N SER A 106 -7.76 2.01 -1.12
CA SER A 106 -9.00 2.06 -0.32
C SER A 106 -8.84 2.87 0.97
N PHE A 107 -7.66 2.78 1.60
CA PHE A 107 -7.29 3.58 2.77
C PHE A 107 -7.25 5.07 2.43
N VAL A 108 -6.50 5.44 1.39
CA VAL A 108 -6.36 6.83 0.93
C VAL A 108 -7.72 7.42 0.57
N ASN A 109 -8.53 6.68 -0.18
CA ASN A 109 -9.88 7.08 -0.54
C ASN A 109 -10.72 7.37 0.71
N LYS A 110 -10.78 6.42 1.65
CA LYS A 110 -11.65 6.47 2.82
C LYS A 110 -11.26 7.57 3.82
N PHE A 111 -9.97 7.68 4.14
CA PHE A 111 -9.51 8.51 5.25
C PHE A 111 -9.00 9.89 4.83
N LEU A 112 -8.65 10.07 3.56
CA LEU A 112 -7.99 11.30 3.11
C LEU A 112 -8.71 11.95 1.92
N ALA A 113 -8.80 11.26 0.79
CA ALA A 113 -9.28 11.85 -0.46
C ALA A 113 -10.77 12.23 -0.42
N ILE A 114 -11.64 11.31 0.03
CA ILE A 114 -13.09 11.58 0.13
C ILE A 114 -13.39 12.68 1.16
N PRO A 115 -12.83 12.65 2.39
CA PRO A 115 -13.00 13.76 3.34
C PRO A 115 -12.51 15.11 2.79
N ARG A 116 -11.34 15.14 2.14
CA ARG A 116 -10.84 16.37 1.49
C ARG A 116 -11.75 16.87 0.40
N PHE A 117 -12.26 15.97 -0.44
CA PHE A 117 -13.18 16.30 -1.51
C PHE A 117 -14.44 16.97 -0.95
N ILE A 118 -15.02 16.40 0.11
CA ILE A 118 -16.18 16.96 0.79
C ILE A 118 -15.86 18.35 1.39
N ASP A 119 -14.70 18.51 2.04
CA ASP A 119 -14.23 19.81 2.56
C ASP A 119 -14.03 20.85 1.43
N LYS A 120 -13.57 20.43 0.24
CA LYS A 120 -13.30 21.33 -0.90
C LYS A 120 -14.57 21.76 -1.62
N TYR A 121 -15.47 20.81 -1.90
CA TYR A 121 -16.58 21.00 -2.84
C TYR A 121 -17.96 20.98 -2.17
N GLY A 122 -18.06 20.58 -0.90
CA GLY A 122 -19.34 20.44 -0.19
C GLY A 122 -20.24 19.34 -0.76
N LYS A 123 -19.67 18.40 -1.52
CA LYS A 123 -20.38 17.33 -2.25
C LYS A 123 -19.71 15.98 -2.01
N ARG A 124 -20.44 14.91 -2.29
CA ARG A 124 -19.88 13.55 -2.27
C ARG A 124 -19.16 13.27 -3.58
N VAL A 125 -18.09 12.49 -3.49
CA VAL A 125 -17.42 11.90 -4.65
C VAL A 125 -18.40 11.00 -5.38
N ALA A 126 -18.51 11.14 -6.70
CA ALA A 126 -19.35 10.29 -7.54
C ALA A 126 -18.63 8.98 -7.87
N ARG A 127 -17.36 9.06 -8.30
CA ARG A 127 -16.56 7.89 -8.66
C ARG A 127 -15.06 8.16 -8.53
N ILE A 128 -14.31 7.18 -8.03
CA ILE A 128 -12.84 7.13 -8.07
C ILE A 128 -12.46 5.85 -8.82
N ASP A 129 -12.11 5.98 -10.09
CA ASP A 129 -11.91 4.86 -11.01
C ASP A 129 -11.25 5.37 -12.30
N ASP A 130 -10.07 4.84 -12.63
CA ASP A 130 -9.27 5.31 -13.77
C ASP A 130 -9.97 5.09 -15.11
N ASP A 131 -10.59 3.93 -15.32
CA ASP A 131 -11.26 3.60 -16.59
C ASP A 131 -12.44 4.52 -16.84
N ILE A 132 -13.25 4.75 -15.79
CA ILE A 132 -14.38 5.68 -15.86
C ILE A 132 -13.89 7.11 -16.07
N TYR A 133 -12.81 7.51 -15.38
CA TYR A 133 -12.20 8.83 -15.55
C TYR A 133 -11.73 9.05 -17.00
N TYR A 134 -11.05 8.07 -17.61
CA TYR A 134 -10.58 8.16 -19.00
C TYR A 134 -11.73 8.24 -19.99
N GLU A 135 -12.75 7.40 -19.83
CA GLU A 135 -13.96 7.44 -20.67
C GLU A 135 -14.66 8.80 -20.55
N TYR A 136 -14.73 9.34 -19.34
CA TYR A 136 -15.38 10.62 -19.06
C TYR A 136 -14.66 11.80 -19.73
N ILE A 137 -13.33 11.80 -19.71
CA ILE A 137 -12.50 12.79 -20.42
C ILE A 137 -12.68 12.67 -21.92
N GLN A 138 -12.64 11.45 -22.47
CA GLN A 138 -12.80 11.19 -23.90
C GLN A 138 -14.10 11.79 -24.43
N ARG A 139 -15.22 11.57 -23.71
CA ARG A 139 -16.54 12.13 -24.04
C ARG A 139 -16.60 13.67 -24.00
N ARG A 140 -15.75 14.33 -23.18
CA ARG A 140 -15.71 15.79 -23.03
C ARG A 140 -14.61 16.47 -23.84
N SER A 141 -13.73 15.72 -24.50
CA SER A 141 -12.61 16.25 -25.29
C SER A 141 -13.03 17.30 -26.32
N GLY A 142 -14.23 17.18 -26.89
CA GLY A 142 -14.81 18.14 -27.84
C GLY A 142 -15.09 19.53 -27.27
N ARG A 143 -15.17 19.70 -25.94
CA ARG A 143 -15.40 21.01 -25.28
C ARG A 143 -14.17 21.91 -25.27
N VAL A 144 -12.99 21.34 -25.48
CA VAL A 144 -11.72 22.08 -25.51
C VAL A 144 -11.62 22.87 -26.81
N ASP A 145 -11.23 24.14 -26.78
CA ASP A 145 -11.13 24.97 -27.98
C ASP A 145 -9.98 24.54 -28.91
N TYR A 146 -10.06 24.97 -30.17
CA TYR A 146 -9.08 24.61 -31.21
C TYR A 146 -7.64 24.98 -30.80
N GLY A 147 -7.40 26.15 -30.21
CA GLY A 147 -6.05 26.57 -29.83
C GLY A 147 -5.45 25.68 -28.73
N THR A 148 -6.27 25.27 -27.77
CA THR A 148 -5.85 24.32 -26.72
C THR A 148 -5.59 22.93 -27.28
N ARG A 149 -6.44 22.43 -28.19
CA ARG A 149 -6.21 21.13 -28.87
C ARG A 149 -4.93 21.14 -29.69
N PHE A 150 -4.71 22.18 -30.49
CA PHE A 150 -3.48 22.34 -31.26
C PHE A 150 -2.24 22.35 -30.36
N TRP A 151 -2.32 23.00 -29.20
CA TRP A 151 -1.24 22.99 -28.21
C TRP A 151 -0.99 21.57 -27.66
N LEU A 152 -2.04 20.82 -27.31
CA LEU A 152 -1.94 19.44 -26.81
C LEU A 152 -1.28 18.51 -27.84
N GLU A 153 -1.73 18.56 -29.09
CA GLU A 153 -1.18 17.78 -30.20
C GLU A 153 0.30 18.12 -30.44
N LYS A 154 0.64 19.41 -30.52
CA LYS A 154 2.02 19.87 -30.74
C LYS A 154 2.98 19.38 -29.65
N ASN A 155 2.52 19.32 -28.40
CA ASN A 155 3.33 18.92 -27.25
C ASN A 155 3.21 17.43 -26.89
N LYS A 156 2.45 16.65 -27.67
CA LYS A 156 2.22 15.22 -27.41
C LYS A 156 1.72 14.95 -25.98
N VAL A 157 0.73 15.72 -25.57
CA VAL A 157 0.04 15.60 -24.27
C VAL A 157 -1.42 15.27 -24.53
N SER A 158 -1.92 14.18 -23.96
CA SER A 158 -3.35 13.88 -23.97
C SER A 158 -4.06 14.60 -22.82
N LEU A 159 -5.36 14.91 -22.99
CA LEU A 159 -6.21 15.37 -21.88
C LEU A 159 -6.26 14.33 -20.74
N THR A 160 -6.17 13.05 -21.09
CA THR A 160 -6.12 11.95 -20.12
C THR A 160 -4.81 11.88 -19.35
N ASP A 161 -3.74 12.56 -19.80
CA ASP A 161 -2.45 12.60 -19.12
C ASP A 161 -2.39 13.68 -18.04
N LEU A 162 -3.38 14.59 -18.00
CA LEU A 162 -3.37 15.71 -17.07
C LEU A 162 -3.57 15.20 -15.63
N ARG A 163 -2.65 15.55 -14.75
CA ARG A 163 -2.63 15.23 -13.32
C ARG A 163 -2.53 16.51 -12.49
N PHE A 164 -2.98 16.42 -11.24
CA PHE A 164 -2.76 17.48 -10.25
C PHE A 164 -1.45 17.20 -9.51
N SER A 165 -0.57 18.19 -9.47
CA SER A 165 0.64 18.18 -8.65
C SER A 165 0.32 17.90 -7.19
N LEU A 166 1.15 17.05 -6.57
CA LEU A 166 1.04 16.77 -5.14
C LEU A 166 1.20 18.01 -4.28
N TYR A 167 1.96 19.03 -4.71
CA TYR A 167 2.42 20.13 -3.85
C TYR A 167 1.48 21.34 -3.85
N ASP A 168 1.07 21.76 -5.04
CA ASP A 168 0.38 23.03 -5.27
C ASP A 168 -0.90 22.87 -6.10
N PHE A 169 -1.28 21.63 -6.43
CA PHE A 169 -2.46 21.34 -7.27
C PHE A 169 -2.38 21.91 -8.69
N CYS A 170 -1.20 22.34 -9.16
CA CYS A 170 -1.00 22.76 -10.56
C CYS A 170 -1.10 21.57 -11.53
N ILE A 171 -1.30 21.86 -12.83
CA ILE A 171 -1.37 20.81 -13.84
C ILE A 171 0.02 20.30 -14.22
N THR A 172 0.17 18.98 -14.13
CA THR A 172 1.37 18.22 -14.47
C THR A 172 1.00 17.06 -15.42
N LYS A 173 2.01 16.46 -16.08
CA LYS A 173 1.83 15.27 -16.94
C LYS A 173 1.86 13.95 -16.16
N LYS A 174 2.47 14.00 -14.97
CA LYS A 174 2.53 12.95 -13.97
C LYS A 174 2.32 13.60 -12.63
N ILE A 175 1.76 12.87 -11.67
CA ILE A 175 1.45 13.39 -10.34
C ILE A 175 2.65 14.07 -9.63
N ASP A 176 3.87 13.61 -9.89
CA ASP A 176 5.16 14.12 -9.41
C ASP A 176 6.02 14.77 -10.52
N GLY A 177 5.45 14.92 -11.72
CA GLY A 177 6.14 15.45 -12.89
C GLY A 177 6.23 16.98 -12.89
N PRO A 178 7.07 17.56 -13.77
CA PRO A 178 7.14 19.00 -13.93
C PRO A 178 5.78 19.57 -14.39
N ILE A 179 5.54 20.83 -14.01
CA ILE A 179 4.41 21.60 -14.50
C ILE A 179 4.46 21.63 -16.03
N ILE A 180 3.33 21.33 -16.66
CA ILE A 180 3.25 21.18 -18.13
C ILE A 180 3.53 22.51 -18.85
N MET A 181 3.11 23.62 -18.24
CA MET A 181 3.33 24.96 -18.78
C MET A 181 3.23 26.00 -17.67
N LYS A 182 3.87 27.16 -17.90
CA LYS A 182 3.80 28.28 -16.97
C LYS A 182 2.33 28.72 -16.73
N PRO A 183 1.92 29.00 -15.47
CA PRO A 183 0.57 29.46 -15.14
C PRO A 183 0.12 30.70 -15.93
N GLU A 184 1.05 31.54 -16.37
CA GLU A 184 0.77 32.78 -17.13
C GLU A 184 0.43 32.54 -18.60
N SER A 185 0.56 31.30 -19.09
CA SER A 185 0.23 30.98 -20.49
C SER A 185 -1.27 31.03 -20.73
N LYS A 186 -1.68 31.41 -21.96
CA LYS A 186 -3.11 31.49 -22.34
C LYS A 186 -3.84 30.15 -22.28
N THR A 187 -3.11 29.04 -22.40
CA THR A 187 -3.67 27.68 -22.45
C THR A 187 -3.85 27.09 -21.06
N TYR A 188 -2.98 27.43 -20.10
CA TYR A 188 -3.01 26.90 -18.74
C TYR A 188 -4.37 27.05 -18.04
N PRO A 189 -4.97 28.25 -17.94
CA PRO A 189 -6.23 28.42 -17.21
C PRO A 189 -7.36 27.62 -17.84
N LYS A 190 -7.31 27.36 -19.15
CA LYS A 190 -8.31 26.55 -19.85
C LYS A 190 -8.20 25.07 -19.52
N LEU A 191 -6.98 24.53 -19.48
CA LEU A 191 -6.74 23.15 -19.05
C LEU A 191 -7.07 22.98 -17.57
N MET A 192 -6.73 23.99 -16.75
CA MET A 192 -7.06 24.00 -15.32
C MET A 192 -8.56 23.96 -15.10
N ALA A 193 -9.30 24.87 -15.74
CA ALA A 193 -10.76 24.88 -15.67
C ALA A 193 -11.37 23.55 -16.14
N PHE A 194 -10.85 22.97 -17.23
CA PHE A 194 -11.33 21.66 -17.73
C PHE A 194 -11.14 20.55 -16.69
N LYS A 195 -9.96 20.46 -16.07
CA LYS A 195 -9.67 19.41 -15.08
C LYS A 195 -10.41 19.65 -13.76
N GLU A 196 -10.52 20.90 -13.31
CA GLU A 196 -11.28 21.28 -12.13
C GLU A 196 -12.79 21.05 -12.29
N GLU A 197 -13.35 21.25 -13.50
CA GLU A 197 -14.75 20.93 -13.79
C GLU A 197 -15.03 19.45 -13.56
N ILE A 198 -14.20 18.56 -14.12
CA ILE A 198 -14.31 17.10 -13.94
C ILE A 198 -14.18 16.72 -12.47
N LEU A 199 -13.21 17.30 -11.77
CA LEU A 199 -13.02 17.05 -10.35
C LEU A 199 -14.25 17.52 -9.55
N ASN A 200 -14.78 18.72 -9.79
CA ASN A 200 -15.98 19.25 -9.12
C ASN A 200 -17.26 18.44 -9.39
N GLU A 201 -17.34 17.74 -10.52
CA GLU A 201 -18.40 16.77 -10.81
C GLU A 201 -18.24 15.45 -10.02
N GLY A 202 -17.12 15.28 -9.30
CA GLY A 202 -16.85 14.14 -8.44
C GLY A 202 -16.33 12.92 -9.18
N ILE A 203 -15.74 13.08 -10.37
CA ILE A 203 -15.08 12.02 -11.13
C ILE A 203 -13.56 12.17 -10.98
N LEU A 204 -12.91 11.15 -10.42
CA LEU A 204 -11.49 11.17 -10.08
C LEU A 204 -10.77 9.95 -10.63
N CYS A 205 -9.55 10.15 -11.11
CA CYS A 205 -8.57 9.06 -11.22
C CYS A 205 -7.90 8.80 -9.86
N TYR A 206 -7.18 7.68 -9.74
CA TYR A 206 -6.46 7.34 -8.52
C TYR A 206 -5.41 8.39 -8.15
N ASP A 207 -4.72 8.96 -9.12
CA ASP A 207 -3.75 10.04 -8.89
C ASP A 207 -4.42 11.29 -8.30
N ASP A 208 -5.62 11.66 -8.76
CA ASP A 208 -6.36 12.81 -8.20
C ASP A 208 -6.74 12.56 -6.73
N ALA A 209 -7.03 11.31 -6.36
CA ALA A 209 -7.27 10.95 -4.97
C ALA A 209 -6.02 11.10 -4.10
N PHE A 210 -4.83 10.74 -4.61
CA PHE A 210 -3.56 11.01 -3.93
C PHE A 210 -3.28 12.51 -3.82
N SER A 211 -3.47 13.29 -4.88
CA SER A 211 -3.27 14.74 -4.83
C SER A 211 -4.16 15.39 -3.76
N LEU A 212 -5.45 15.01 -3.70
CA LEU A 212 -6.36 15.44 -2.63
C LEU A 212 -5.87 15.01 -1.24
N ALA A 213 -5.39 13.78 -1.08
CA ALA A 213 -4.89 13.30 0.20
C ALA A 213 -3.72 14.15 0.71
N TYR A 214 -2.75 14.44 -0.16
CA TYR A 214 -1.62 15.32 0.15
C TYR A 214 -2.05 16.76 0.47
N GLU A 215 -2.99 17.31 -0.29
CA GLU A 215 -3.55 18.64 0.01
C GLU A 215 -4.28 18.66 1.36
N TYR A 216 -4.94 17.56 1.74
CA TYR A 216 -5.61 17.45 3.04
C TYR A 216 -4.64 17.50 4.20
N LEU A 217 -3.55 16.72 4.12
CA LEU A 217 -2.52 16.69 5.15
C LEU A 217 -1.79 18.03 5.26
N ARG A 218 -1.53 18.72 4.14
CA ARG A 218 -0.97 20.08 4.18
C ARG A 218 -1.91 21.09 4.81
N LYS A 219 -3.19 21.05 4.47
CA LYS A 219 -4.18 22.01 4.96
C LYS A 219 -4.52 21.77 6.43
N TYR A 220 -4.54 20.50 6.85
CA TYR A 220 -4.90 20.09 8.20
C TYR A 220 -3.94 19.00 8.72
N PRO A 221 -2.71 19.37 9.14
CA PRO A 221 -1.71 18.42 9.61
C PRO A 221 -2.16 17.54 10.78
N GLN A 222 -3.09 18.03 11.61
CA GLN A 222 -3.68 17.28 12.72
C GLN A 222 -4.41 16.00 12.30
N ILE A 223 -4.80 15.88 11.02
CA ILE A 223 -5.53 14.73 10.52
C ILE A 223 -4.66 13.48 10.48
N ALA A 224 -3.37 13.62 10.17
CA ALA A 224 -2.42 12.52 10.29
C ALA A 224 -2.46 11.93 11.70
N LYS A 225 -2.38 12.78 12.72
CA LYS A 225 -2.47 12.36 14.12
C LYS A 225 -3.79 11.66 14.44
N VAL A 226 -4.93 12.21 14.02
CA VAL A 226 -6.25 11.59 14.25
C VAL A 226 -6.36 10.21 13.60
N ILE A 227 -5.81 10.05 12.38
CA ILE A 227 -5.80 8.77 11.68
C ILE A 227 -4.83 7.79 12.37
N SER A 228 -3.64 8.24 12.75
CA SER A 228 -2.65 7.44 13.47
C SER A 228 -3.24 6.94 14.78
N ASP A 229 -3.73 7.83 15.64
CA ASP A 229 -4.25 7.53 16.98
C ASP A 229 -5.41 6.52 16.97
N ARG A 230 -6.10 6.37 15.83
CA ARG A 230 -7.16 5.37 15.64
C ARG A 230 -6.63 3.94 15.69
N PHE A 231 -5.37 3.69 15.35
CA PHE A 231 -4.82 2.35 15.21
C PHE A 231 -3.72 2.11 16.25
N ALA A 232 -3.70 0.91 16.85
CA ALA A 232 -2.59 0.47 17.69
C ALA A 232 -1.50 -0.20 16.85
N TYR A 233 -1.92 -0.89 15.78
CA TYR A 233 -1.04 -1.65 14.89
C TYR A 233 -1.37 -1.34 13.43
N VAL A 234 -0.33 -1.16 12.64
CA VAL A 234 -0.39 -0.94 11.20
C VAL A 234 0.53 -1.96 10.54
N PHE A 235 -0.03 -2.82 9.70
CA PHE A 235 0.70 -3.81 8.92
C PHE A 235 0.62 -3.43 7.45
N LEU A 236 1.78 -3.26 6.82
CA LEU A 236 1.91 -2.98 5.40
C LEU A 236 2.53 -4.20 4.73
N ASP A 237 1.78 -4.89 3.86
CA ASP A 237 2.25 -6.06 3.10
C ASP A 237 2.68 -5.65 1.68
N GLU A 238 3.55 -6.46 1.08
CA GLU A 238 4.13 -6.24 -0.26
C GLU A 238 4.78 -4.85 -0.42
N MET A 239 5.55 -4.42 0.58
CA MET A 239 6.15 -3.08 0.60
C MET A 239 7.10 -2.81 -0.56
N GLN A 240 7.69 -3.84 -1.19
CA GLN A 240 8.51 -3.69 -2.39
C GLN A 240 7.74 -3.14 -3.60
N ASP A 241 6.41 -3.30 -3.62
CA ASP A 241 5.55 -2.79 -4.70
C ASP A 241 4.99 -1.39 -4.39
N THR A 242 5.35 -0.83 -3.24
CA THR A 242 4.92 0.51 -2.82
C THR A 242 5.79 1.57 -3.48
N ASN A 243 5.17 2.46 -4.24
CA ASN A 243 5.89 3.58 -4.85
C ASN A 243 6.21 4.67 -3.81
N LYS A 244 7.13 5.59 -4.17
CA LYS A 244 7.58 6.67 -3.27
C LYS A 244 6.42 7.53 -2.75
N ILE A 245 5.46 7.88 -3.60
CA ILE A 245 4.30 8.70 -3.25
C ILE A 245 3.43 8.01 -2.19
N GLN A 246 3.18 6.71 -2.37
CA GLN A 246 2.42 5.93 -1.39
C GLN A 246 3.20 5.82 -0.08
N ASN A 247 4.50 5.52 -0.12
CA ASN A 247 5.31 5.39 1.09
C ASN A 247 5.41 6.72 1.85
N ASP A 248 5.71 7.83 1.17
CA ASP A 248 5.81 9.16 1.77
C ASP A 248 4.48 9.61 2.39
N LEU A 249 3.34 9.24 1.79
CA LEU A 249 2.02 9.51 2.36
C LEU A 249 1.80 8.68 3.64
N LEU A 250 2.12 7.38 3.61
CA LEU A 250 1.95 6.51 4.77
C LEU A 250 2.87 6.91 5.93
N GLU A 251 4.09 7.35 5.65
CA GLU A 251 5.03 7.88 6.65
C GLU A 251 4.56 9.20 7.25
N GLN A 252 3.86 10.05 6.48
CA GLN A 252 3.22 11.26 7.03
C GLN A 252 2.00 10.94 7.89
N VAL A 253 1.28 9.85 7.60
CA VAL A 253 0.04 9.49 8.28
C VAL A 253 0.30 8.71 9.58
N PHE A 254 1.23 7.76 9.57
CA PHE A 254 1.47 6.86 10.69
C PHE A 254 2.72 7.26 11.47
N ASP A 255 2.50 7.83 12.66
CA ASP A 255 3.54 8.19 13.60
C ASP A 255 4.06 6.95 14.32
N ARG A 256 5.27 6.48 13.95
CA ARG A 256 5.88 5.26 14.51
C ARG A 256 6.23 5.36 15.99
N ASP A 257 6.24 6.56 16.57
CA ASP A 257 6.45 6.77 18.01
C ASP A 257 5.14 6.53 18.79
N GLN A 258 3.98 6.60 18.13
CA GLN A 258 2.66 6.42 18.73
C GLN A 258 2.00 5.10 18.35
N VAL A 259 2.22 4.63 17.12
CA VAL A 259 1.61 3.42 16.58
C VAL A 259 2.67 2.45 16.10
N ILE A 260 2.39 1.16 16.25
CA ILE A 260 3.32 0.13 15.81
C ILE A 260 3.12 -0.14 14.34
N VAL A 261 4.13 0.20 13.55
CA VAL A 261 4.12 0.02 12.09
C VAL A 261 5.07 -1.11 11.72
N GLN A 262 4.53 -2.15 11.09
CA GLN A 262 5.31 -3.25 10.56
C GLN A 262 5.19 -3.30 9.04
N ARG A 263 6.34 -3.25 8.37
CA ARG A 263 6.48 -3.19 6.92
C ARG A 263 7.06 -4.49 6.42
N ILE A 264 6.31 -5.23 5.61
CA ILE A 264 6.65 -6.59 5.18
C ILE A 264 6.83 -6.57 3.66
N GLY A 265 7.92 -7.15 3.18
CA GLY A 265 8.16 -7.27 1.76
C GLY A 265 9.44 -8.02 1.42
N ASP A 266 9.72 -8.13 0.13
CA ASP A 266 10.93 -8.71 -0.41
C ASP A 266 11.49 -7.77 -1.49
N THR A 267 12.56 -7.05 -1.16
CA THR A 267 13.21 -6.10 -2.08
C THR A 267 13.69 -6.70 -3.40
N ASN A 268 13.93 -8.02 -3.48
CA ASN A 268 14.32 -8.69 -4.72
C ASN A 268 13.12 -9.16 -5.57
N GLN A 269 11.88 -8.97 -5.09
CA GLN A 269 10.65 -9.24 -5.83
C GLN A 269 9.97 -7.98 -6.37
N SER A 270 10.62 -6.81 -6.35
CA SER A 270 10.05 -5.62 -6.98
C SER A 270 9.90 -5.83 -8.48
N ILE A 271 8.65 -5.80 -8.96
CA ILE A 271 8.33 -5.96 -10.40
C ILE A 271 8.20 -4.59 -11.08
N PHE A 272 8.07 -3.51 -10.29
CA PHE A 272 7.99 -2.16 -10.82
C PHE A 272 9.37 -1.62 -11.21
N ASP A 273 9.48 -1.41 -12.51
CA ASP A 273 10.58 -0.90 -13.32
C ASP A 273 11.70 -0.14 -12.60
N SER A 274 12.93 -0.53 -12.94
CA SER A 274 14.25 0.02 -12.60
C SER A 274 14.48 1.54 -12.74
N SER A 275 13.43 2.32 -13.03
CA SER A 275 13.46 3.77 -13.27
C SER A 275 12.76 4.61 -12.20
N LEU A 276 12.04 3.98 -11.27
CA LEU A 276 11.48 4.64 -10.08
C LEU A 276 12.36 4.28 -8.88
N GLU A 277 12.81 5.28 -8.11
CA GLU A 277 13.42 5.02 -6.81
C GLU A 277 12.50 4.09 -6.02
N ALA A 278 13.03 2.95 -5.55
CA ALA A 278 12.27 2.03 -4.71
C ALA A 278 11.62 2.83 -3.58
N GLY A 279 10.29 2.81 -3.50
CA GLY A 279 9.55 3.60 -2.51
C GLY A 279 9.83 3.13 -1.09
N TRP A 280 10.24 1.88 -0.92
CA TRP A 280 10.61 1.30 0.36
C TRP A 280 12.12 1.08 0.50
N LYS A 281 12.69 1.68 1.54
CA LYS A 281 14.03 1.37 2.04
C LYS A 281 13.91 0.61 3.35
N VAL A 282 14.51 -0.58 3.39
CA VAL A 282 14.52 -1.44 4.57
C VAL A 282 15.47 -0.85 5.61
N SER A 283 15.01 -0.73 6.85
CA SER A 283 15.82 -0.32 8.00
C SER A 283 16.93 -1.32 8.29
N ASP A 284 18.09 -0.86 8.76
CA ASP A 284 19.22 -1.74 9.13
C ASP A 284 18.86 -2.73 10.27
N GLU A 285 17.88 -2.40 11.11
CA GLU A 285 17.44 -3.25 12.22
C GLU A 285 16.23 -4.14 11.85
N TYR A 286 16.13 -4.58 10.60
CA TYR A 286 15.02 -5.43 10.12
C TYR A 286 15.02 -6.84 10.73
N LEU A 287 13.86 -7.51 10.69
CA LEU A 287 13.73 -8.94 10.98
C LEU A 287 13.72 -9.75 9.68
N PRO A 288 14.63 -10.73 9.50
CA PRO A 288 14.67 -11.54 8.29
C PRO A 288 13.62 -12.67 8.31
N ILE A 289 13.13 -13.05 7.12
CA ILE A 289 12.56 -14.40 6.86
C ILE A 289 13.37 -15.04 5.74
N SER A 290 14.48 -15.66 6.11
CA SER A 290 15.49 -16.20 5.21
C SER A 290 15.08 -17.56 4.62
N ALA A 291 14.28 -18.35 5.35
CA ALA A 291 13.90 -19.69 4.93
C ALA A 291 12.73 -19.69 3.92
N SER A 292 12.99 -20.11 2.69
CA SER A 292 11.95 -20.35 1.68
C SER A 292 11.25 -21.68 1.94
N LYS A 293 9.91 -21.69 1.78
CA LYS A 293 9.12 -22.93 1.80
C LYS A 293 8.89 -23.50 0.39
N ARG A 294 9.23 -22.73 -0.67
CA ARG A 294 8.96 -23.08 -2.07
C ARG A 294 10.20 -23.51 -2.86
N PHE A 295 11.40 -23.18 -2.38
CA PHE A 295 12.65 -23.55 -3.04
C PHE A 295 13.34 -24.71 -2.31
N SER A 296 13.90 -25.66 -3.06
CA SER A 296 14.87 -26.62 -2.50
C SER A 296 16.19 -25.93 -2.20
N CYS A 297 17.08 -26.59 -1.44
CA CYS A 297 18.41 -26.05 -1.14
C CYS A 297 19.21 -25.69 -2.40
N GLU A 298 19.14 -26.52 -3.45
CA GLU A 298 19.87 -26.25 -4.69
C GLU A 298 19.30 -25.04 -5.45
N ILE A 299 17.97 -24.92 -5.53
CA ILE A 299 17.34 -23.75 -6.16
C ILE A 299 17.73 -22.49 -5.39
N ALA A 300 17.66 -22.53 -4.06
CA ALA A 300 18.01 -21.40 -3.21
C ALA A 300 19.45 -20.91 -3.46
N GLU A 301 20.43 -21.82 -3.54
CA GLU A 301 21.82 -21.45 -3.85
C GLU A 301 21.98 -20.81 -5.23
N ARG A 302 21.24 -21.28 -6.23
CA ARG A 302 21.27 -20.67 -7.57
C ARG A 302 20.55 -19.32 -7.61
N VAL A 303 19.43 -19.16 -6.90
CA VAL A 303 18.67 -17.90 -6.87
C VAL A 303 19.48 -16.79 -6.19
N LYS A 304 20.26 -17.11 -5.14
CA LYS A 304 21.15 -16.13 -4.48
C LYS A 304 22.09 -15.41 -5.44
N THR A 305 22.58 -16.09 -6.47
CA THR A 305 23.59 -15.52 -7.39
C THR A 305 23.01 -14.53 -8.39
N ILE A 306 21.68 -14.49 -8.54
CA ILE A 306 20.98 -13.61 -9.48
C ILE A 306 20.14 -12.53 -8.79
N CYS A 307 20.12 -12.49 -7.46
CA CYS A 307 19.48 -11.40 -6.70
C CYS A 307 20.19 -10.07 -6.96
N LEU A 308 19.44 -9.00 -7.16
CA LEU A 308 19.97 -7.64 -7.33
C LEU A 308 20.60 -7.13 -6.04
N SER A 309 19.97 -7.43 -4.90
CA SER A 309 20.49 -7.12 -3.57
C SER A 309 20.86 -8.42 -2.86
N PRO A 310 22.08 -8.56 -2.33
CA PRO A 310 22.46 -9.73 -1.54
C PRO A 310 21.48 -9.93 -0.37
N GLN A 311 20.92 -11.13 -0.26
CA GLN A 311 20.03 -11.49 0.84
C GLN A 311 20.28 -12.94 1.28
N GLU A 312 20.04 -13.23 2.55
CA GLU A 312 20.03 -14.61 3.02
C GLU A 312 18.80 -15.34 2.45
N LEU A 313 19.05 -16.48 1.80
CA LEU A 313 18.01 -17.35 1.25
C LEU A 313 18.34 -18.81 1.60
N LYS A 314 17.54 -19.44 2.45
CA LYS A 314 17.73 -20.84 2.87
C LYS A 314 16.64 -21.67 2.20
N GLY A 315 17.02 -22.68 1.43
CA GLY A 315 16.05 -23.58 0.80
C GLY A 315 15.41 -24.52 1.82
N ASN A 316 14.25 -25.06 1.47
CA ASN A 316 13.54 -26.06 2.25
C ASN A 316 14.22 -27.44 2.08
N PRO A 317 14.83 -28.00 3.14
CA PRO A 317 15.51 -29.30 3.05
C PRO A 317 14.53 -30.47 2.83
N LYS A 318 13.23 -30.28 3.10
CA LYS A 318 12.19 -31.28 2.86
C LYS A 318 11.75 -31.37 1.39
N MET A 319 12.11 -30.38 0.55
CA MET A 319 11.82 -30.45 -0.88
C MET A 319 12.88 -31.29 -1.58
N ASN A 320 12.46 -32.43 -2.13
CA ASN A 320 13.34 -33.33 -2.88
C ASN A 320 14.06 -32.57 -3.99
N GLN A 321 15.34 -32.90 -4.15
CA GLN A 321 16.16 -32.47 -5.29
C GLN A 321 15.42 -32.85 -6.57
N PHE A 322 15.38 -31.95 -7.56
CA PHE A 322 14.85 -32.30 -8.86
C PHE A 322 15.55 -33.58 -9.33
N HIS A 323 14.79 -34.65 -9.50
CA HIS A 323 15.28 -35.77 -10.30
C HIS A 323 15.51 -35.22 -11.70
N ASN A 324 16.77 -35.21 -12.12
CA ASN A 324 17.19 -34.94 -13.49
C ASN A 324 16.27 -35.70 -14.46
N ALA A 325 15.59 -34.98 -15.33
CA ALA A 325 14.98 -35.50 -16.54
C ALA A 325 15.72 -34.89 -17.73
#